data_AF-A0A7C7VAH5-F1
#
_entry.id   AF-A0A7C7VAH5-F1
#
_cell.length_a   1.000
_cell.length_b   1.000
_cell.length_c   1.000
_cell.angle_alpha   90.00
_cell.angle_beta   90.00
_cell.angle_gamma   90.00
#
_symmetry.space_group_name_H-M   'P 1'
#
loop_
_entity.id
_entity.type
_entity.pdbx_description
1 polymer ?
#
loop_
_entity_poly.entity_id
_entity_poly.type
_entity_poly.pdbx_seq_one_letter_code
_entity_poly.pdbx_strand_id
1 'polypeptide(L)'
;MKTKTEPNRRGTVLVLTAALIVFLLGLLALSVDVGYLFVVRSELQRTADAGAVSAAWELIDESVLTGDGDPYVAIAAAEAKAAEYAAMNPVAKQSPGLGVDDTLVG
;
A
#
# COMPACT_ATOMS: atom_id res chain seq x y z
N MET A 1 1.36 -45.61 -59.74
CA MET A 1 0.53 -44.61 -59.04
C MET A 1 1.29 -44.15 -57.81
N LYS A 2 1.79 -42.91 -57.74
CA LYS A 2 2.59 -42.39 -56.62
C LYS A 2 1.75 -41.40 -55.81
N THR A 3 1.42 -41.71 -54.56
CA THR A 3 0.67 -40.84 -53.65
C THR A 3 1.64 -39.86 -52.99
N LYS A 4 1.46 -38.55 -53.24
CA LYS A 4 2.20 -37.50 -52.53
C LYS A 4 1.65 -37.40 -51.11
N THR A 5 2.49 -37.63 -50.11
CA THR A 5 2.19 -37.39 -48.70
C THR A 5 2.43 -35.91 -48.42
N GLU A 6 1.38 -35.15 -48.12
CA GLU A 6 1.48 -33.74 -47.76
C GLU A 6 2.23 -33.59 -46.41
N PRO A 7 3.21 -32.66 -46.30
CA PRO A 7 3.93 -32.45 -45.06
C PRO A 7 3.02 -31.82 -43.99
N ASN A 8 2.89 -32.51 -42.86
CA ASN A 8 2.06 -32.12 -41.73
C ASN A 8 2.62 -30.84 -41.06
N ARG A 9 2.02 -29.67 -41.33
CA ARG A 9 2.45 -28.33 -40.84
C ARG A 9 2.07 -28.07 -39.37
N ARG A 10 2.48 -28.93 -38.43
CA ARG A 10 2.16 -28.80 -37.00
C ARG A 10 3.12 -27.92 -36.19
N GLY A 11 4.23 -27.47 -36.78
CA GLY A 11 5.27 -26.71 -36.07
C GLY A 11 4.89 -25.26 -35.74
N THR A 12 4.07 -24.61 -36.57
CA THR A 12 3.73 -23.18 -36.40
C THR A 12 2.95 -22.91 -35.11
N VAL A 13 2.07 -23.84 -34.72
CA VAL A 13 1.28 -23.72 -33.48
C VAL A 13 2.21 -23.72 -32.26
N LEU A 14 3.25 -24.57 -32.27
CA LEU A 14 4.20 -24.64 -31.16
C LEU A 14 4.95 -23.32 -30.95
N VAL A 15 5.38 -22.69 -32.04
CA VAL A 15 6.08 -21.38 -32.00
C VAL A 15 5.16 -20.29 -31.48
N LEU A 16 3.92 -20.23 -31.97
CA LEU A 16 2.93 -19.25 -31.52
C LEU A 16 2.60 -19.45 -30.03
N THR A 17 2.39 -20.69 -29.59
CA THR A 17 2.12 -21.00 -28.18
C THR A 17 3.29 -20.61 -27.29
N ALA A 18 4.53 -20.90 -27.70
CA ALA A 18 5.70 -20.49 -26.93
C ALA A 18 5.81 -18.96 -26.78
N ALA A 19 5.55 -18.22 -27.85
CA ALA A 19 5.55 -16.75 -27.82
C ALA A 19 4.43 -16.20 -26.92
N LEU A 20 3.23 -16.78 -26.98
CA LEU A 20 2.10 -16.39 -26.13
C LEU A 20 2.36 -16.68 -24.65
N ILE A 21 3.01 -17.79 -24.32
CA ILE A 21 3.39 -18.08 -22.93
C ILE A 21 4.32 -17.00 -22.39
N VAL A 22 5.36 -16.62 -23.15
CA VAL A 22 6.28 -15.54 -22.73
C VAL A 22 5.53 -14.22 -22.54
N PHE A 23 4.62 -13.89 -23.45
CA PHE A 23 3.79 -12.69 -23.34
C PHE A 23 2.88 -12.71 -22.10
N LEU A 24 2.20 -13.84 -21.84
CA LEU A 24 1.34 -14.02 -20.67
C LEU A 24 2.14 -13.95 -19.36
N LEU A 25 3.36 -14.48 -19.33
CA LEU A 25 4.26 -14.33 -18.18
C LEU A 25 4.63 -12.86 -17.93
N GLY A 26 4.81 -12.07 -18.98
CA GLY A 26 5.00 -10.62 -18.86
C GLY A 26 3.80 -9.90 -18.24
N LEU A 27 2.58 -10.24 -18.69
CA LEU A 27 1.35 -9.70 -18.10
C LEU A 27 1.15 -10.15 -16.64
N LEU A 28 1.55 -11.38 -16.31
CA LEU A 28 1.51 -11.90 -14.95
C LEU A 28 2.44 -11.10 -14.03
N ALA A 29 3.68 -10.84 -14.46
CA ALA A 29 4.62 -10.04 -13.70
C ALA A 29 4.07 -8.63 -13.40
N LEU A 30 3.55 -7.95 -14.43
CA LEU A 30 2.91 -6.64 -14.26
C LEU A 30 1.73 -6.69 -13.28
N SER A 31 0.93 -7.76 -13.35
CA SER A 31 -0.22 -7.94 -12.45
C SER A 31 0.22 -8.10 -10.99
N VAL A 32 1.37 -8.75 -10.73
CA VAL A 32 1.95 -8.86 -9.39
C VAL A 32 2.43 -7.49 -8.89
N ASP A 33 3.13 -6.73 -9.73
CA ASP A 33 3.63 -5.40 -9.37
C ASP A 33 2.48 -4.45 -9.00
N VAL A 34 1.43 -4.41 -9.84
CA VAL A 34 0.24 -3.60 -9.60
C VAL A 34 -0.51 -4.07 -8.35
N GLY A 35 -0.68 -5.39 -8.20
CA GLY A 35 -1.31 -5.98 -7.02
C GLY A 35 -0.60 -5.58 -5.73
N TYR A 36 0.74 -5.57 -5.74
CA TYR A 36 1.55 -5.12 -4.61
C TYR A 36 1.32 -3.64 -4.28
N LEU A 37 1.28 -2.75 -5.28
CA LEU A 37 1.00 -1.33 -5.05
C LEU A 37 -0.38 -1.08 -4.43
N PHE A 38 -1.40 -1.85 -4.84
CA PHE A 38 -2.73 -1.76 -4.23
C PHE A 38 -2.75 -2.21 -2.77
N VAL A 39 -2.00 -3.26 -2.43
CA VAL A 39 -1.83 -3.69 -1.03
C VAL A 39 -1.16 -2.59 -0.21
N VAL A 40 -0.04 -2.06 -0.69
CA VAL A 40 0.69 -0.97 0.00
C VAL A 40 -0.20 0.26 0.19
N ARG A 41 -1.00 0.64 -0.83
CA ARG A 41 -1.96 1.74 -0.70
C ARG A 41 -3.00 1.48 0.39
N SER A 42 -3.51 0.26 0.49
CA SER A 42 -4.47 -0.10 1.54
C SER A 42 -3.84 -0.08 2.93
N GLU A 43 -2.59 -0.53 3.06
CA GLU A 43 -1.84 -0.49 4.32
C GLU A 43 -1.56 0.95 4.76
N LEU A 44 -1.16 1.83 3.83
CA LEU A 44 -0.98 3.26 4.09
C LEU A 44 -2.28 3.92 4.58
N GLN A 45 -3.39 3.66 3.90
CA GLN A 45 -4.68 4.22 4.30
C GLN A 45 -5.08 3.76 5.70
N ARG A 46 -4.95 2.46 6.00
CA ARG A 46 -5.24 1.91 7.33
C ARG A 46 -4.39 2.57 8.42
N THR A 47 -3.11 2.80 8.13
CA THR A 47 -2.16 3.45 9.03
C THR A 47 -2.58 4.90 9.29
N ALA A 48 -2.89 5.65 8.22
CA ALA A 48 -3.33 7.03 8.32
C ALA A 48 -4.63 7.16 9.13
N ASP A 49 -5.62 6.30 8.86
CA ASP A 49 -6.90 6.33 9.58
C ASP A 49 -6.71 5.99 11.07
N ALA A 50 -5.87 5.01 11.40
CA ALA A 50 -5.54 4.67 12.78
C ALA A 50 -4.82 5.82 13.51
N GLY A 51 -3.85 6.45 12.86
CA GLY A 51 -3.15 7.62 13.37
C GLY A 51 -4.11 8.77 13.64
N ALA A 52 -4.94 9.13 12.66
CA ALA A 52 -5.92 10.22 12.77
C ALA A 52 -6.93 10.00 13.90
N VAL A 53 -7.48 8.79 14.03
CA VAL A 53 -8.42 8.48 15.12
C VAL A 53 -7.73 8.56 16.47
N SER A 54 -6.53 8.01 16.61
CA SER A 54 -5.78 8.05 17.88
C SER A 54 -5.43 9.49 18.31
N ALA A 55 -5.03 10.34 17.35
CA ALA A 55 -4.78 11.75 17.59
C ALA A 55 -6.06 12.50 18.00
N ALA A 56 -7.18 12.21 17.34
CA ALA A 56 -8.47 12.82 17.66
C ALA A 56 -8.95 12.47 19.06
N TRP A 57 -8.72 11.24 19.52
CA TRP A 57 -9.02 10.84 20.90
C TRP A 57 -8.19 11.62 21.92
N GLU A 58 -6.90 11.80 21.65
CA GLU A 58 -6.00 12.54 22.54
C GLU A 58 -6.31 14.05 22.56
N LEU A 59 -6.79 14.60 21.44
CA LEU A 59 -7.18 16.01 21.36
C LEU A 59 -8.47 16.31 22.14
N ILE A 60 -9.34 15.31 22.35
CA ILE A 60 -10.52 15.39 23.21
C ILE A 60 -10.08 15.11 24.66
N ASP A 61 -9.21 15.96 25.17
CA ASP A 61 -8.76 15.88 26.56
C ASP A 61 -9.70 16.69 27.47
N GLU A 62 -10.17 16.06 28.55
CA GLU A 62 -11.14 16.64 29.49
C GLU A 62 -10.60 17.91 30.16
N SER A 63 -9.29 17.99 30.43
CA SER A 63 -8.68 19.17 31.06
C SER A 63 -8.68 20.38 30.11
N VAL A 64 -8.42 20.17 28.82
CA VAL A 64 -8.51 21.22 27.80
C VAL A 64 -9.96 21.67 27.61
N LEU A 65 -10.92 20.73 27.59
CA LEU A 65 -12.34 21.04 27.41
C LEU A 65 -12.96 21.82 28.59
N THR A 66 -12.45 21.60 29.80
CA THR A 66 -12.90 22.29 31.02
C THR A 66 -12.14 23.61 31.28
N GLY A 67 -11.13 23.92 30.47
CA GLY A 67 -10.34 25.16 30.54
C GLY A 67 -9.21 25.15 31.57
N ASP A 68 -8.90 23.99 32.16
CA ASP A 68 -7.82 23.78 33.13
C ASP A 68 -6.51 23.32 32.46
N GLY A 69 -6.60 22.76 31.26
CA GLY A 69 -5.48 22.22 30.47
C GLY A 69 -4.90 23.19 29.43
N ASP A 70 -3.63 22.98 29.08
CA ASP A 70 -2.95 23.70 28.00
C ASP A 70 -3.21 23.02 26.64
N PRO A 71 -3.91 23.68 25.69
CA PRO A 71 -4.16 23.13 24.36
C PRO A 71 -2.90 22.73 23.60
N TYR A 72 -1.77 23.41 23.83
CA TYR A 72 -0.51 23.07 23.16
C TYR A 72 0.03 21.70 23.59
N VAL A 73 -0.17 21.33 24.86
CA VAL A 73 0.26 20.02 25.39
C VAL A 73 -0.59 18.89 24.81
N ALA A 74 -1.91 19.10 24.67
CA ALA A 74 -2.80 18.12 24.05
C ALA A 74 -2.48 17.88 22.57
N ILE A 75 -2.09 18.92 21.83
CA ILE A 75 -1.63 18.78 20.43
C ILE A 75 -0.34 17.95 20.36
N ALA A 76 0.65 18.25 21.20
CA ALA A 76 1.90 17.50 21.24
C ALA A 76 1.68 16.02 21.63
N ALA A 77 0.77 15.76 22.58
CA ALA A 77 0.36 14.41 22.95
C ALA A 77 -0.35 13.68 21.79
N ALA A 78 -1.25 14.37 21.08
CA ALA A 78 -1.97 13.82 19.93
C ALA A 78 -1.03 13.42 18.78
N GLU A 79 -0.01 14.24 18.50
CA GLU A 79 1.03 13.91 17.51
C GLU A 79 1.85 12.69 17.93
N ALA A 80 2.28 12.63 19.20
CA ALA A 80 3.00 11.46 19.73
C ALA A 80 2.14 10.18 19.64
N LYS A 81 0.83 10.29 19.92
CA LYS A 81 -0.10 9.17 19.85
C LYS A 81 -0.32 8.71 18.41
N ALA A 82 -0.49 9.65 17.47
CA ALA A 82 -0.57 9.35 16.04
C ALA A 82 0.65 8.56 15.56
N ALA A 83 1.86 8.99 15.95
CA ALA A 83 3.11 8.34 15.60
C ALA A 83 3.22 6.92 16.18
N GLU A 84 2.75 6.71 17.40
CA GLU A 84 2.69 5.39 18.04
C GLU A 84 1.81 4.42 17.22
N TYR A 85 0.59 4.83 16.88
CA TYR A 85 -0.34 4.00 16.11
C TYR A 85 0.11 3.78 14.66
N ALA A 86 0.77 4.77 14.05
CA ALA A 86 1.37 4.61 12.74
C ALA A 86 2.50 3.55 12.78
N ALA A 87 3.37 3.59 13.80
CA ALA A 87 4.47 2.65 13.94
C ALA A 87 4.00 1.20 14.17
N MET A 88 2.85 1.01 14.82
CA MET A 88 2.22 -0.31 15.01
C MET A 88 1.64 -0.91 13.72
N ASN A 89 1.41 -0.09 12.69
CA ASN A 89 0.84 -0.52 11.43
C ASN A 89 1.93 -0.61 10.34
N PRO A 90 2.54 -1.78 10.13
CA PRO A 90 3.56 -1.92 9.09
C PRO A 90 2.93 -1.78 7.69
N VAL A 91 3.66 -1.10 6.83
CA VAL A 91 3.39 -0.87 5.41
C VAL A 91 4.55 -1.43 4.62
N ALA A 92 4.32 -2.29 3.63
CA ALA A 92 5.39 -2.85 2.81
C ALA A 92 6.53 -3.52 3.63
N LYS A 93 6.22 -4.05 4.83
CA LYS A 93 7.16 -4.62 5.82
C LYS A 93 8.04 -3.60 6.57
N GLN A 94 7.71 -2.31 6.50
CA GLN A 94 8.38 -1.25 7.24
C GLN A 94 7.36 -0.49 8.08
N SER A 95 7.75 -0.05 9.28
CA SER A 95 6.92 0.85 10.07
C SER A 95 7.05 2.27 9.49
N PRO A 96 5.95 2.91 9.06
CA PRO A 96 5.99 4.29 8.62
C PRO A 96 6.30 5.19 9.83
N GLY A 97 7.30 6.06 9.69
CA GLY A 97 7.59 7.12 10.65
C GLY A 97 6.80 8.38 10.32
N LEU A 98 6.26 9.05 11.34
CA LEU A 98 5.72 10.40 11.22
C LEU A 98 6.75 11.36 11.80
N GLY A 99 7.31 12.24 10.97
CA GLY A 99 8.21 13.29 11.43
C GLY A 99 7.42 14.47 12.01
N VAL A 100 7.97 15.13 13.03
CA VAL A 100 7.45 16.44 13.50
C VAL A 100 7.52 17.52 12.42
N ASP A 101 8.30 17.30 11.35
CA ASP A 101 8.38 18.19 10.19
C ASP A 101 7.35 17.86 9.09
N ASP A 102 6.60 16.74 9.20
CA ASP A 102 5.57 16.37 8.21
C ASP A 102 4.30 17.21 8.33
N THR A 103 4.12 17.94 9.45
CA THR A 103 2.97 18.81 9.71
C THR A 103 3.27 20.25 9.26
N LEU A 104 3.30 20.50 7.94
CA LEU A 104 3.17 21.86 7.44
C LEU A 104 1.73 22.34 7.68
N VAL A 105 1.51 22.96 8.84
CA VAL A 105 0.28 23.68 9.14
C VAL A 105 0.33 25.01 8.39
N GLY A 106 -0.46 25.10 7.32
CA GLY A 106 -0.67 26.34 6.57
C GLY A 106 -1.54 27.34 7.33
#